data_AF-A0ABD0KTR4-F1
#
_entry.id   AF-A0ABD0KTR4-F1
#
_cell.length_a   1.000
_cell.length_b   1.000
_cell.length_c   1.000
_cell.angle_alpha   90.00
_cell.angle_beta   90.00
_cell.angle_gamma   90.00
#
_symmetry.space_group_name_H-M   'P 1'
#
loop_
_entity.id
_entity.type
_entity.pdbx_description
1 polymer ?
#
loop_
_entity_poly.entity_id
_entity_poly.type
_entity_poly.pdbx_seq_one_letter_code
_entity_poly.pdbx_strand_id
1 'polypeptide(L)'
;MLVRRMATAAAGKQPVGVVPSNPRYQKIQQLQNLFCRDDGMLVWQKMGSKDRFGYYFTMLVMIGGFVPAVDVIYRLSFPPSQG
;
A
#
# COMPACT_ATOMS: atom_id res chain seq x y z
N MET A 1 14.00 22.81 -29.81
CA MET A 1 12.77 22.75 -29.00
C MET A 1 11.73 21.93 -29.75
N LEU A 2 11.54 20.66 -29.39
CA LEU A 2 10.52 19.81 -30.00
C LEU A 2 9.18 20.05 -29.28
N VAL A 3 8.27 20.73 -29.97
CA VAL A 3 6.89 20.93 -29.54
C VAL A 3 6.19 19.57 -29.58
N ARG A 4 6.05 18.94 -28.41
CA ARG A 4 5.27 17.72 -28.24
C ARG A 4 3.80 18.10 -28.34
N ARG A 5 3.24 18.03 -29.55
CA ARG A 5 1.80 18.06 -29.76
C ARG A 5 1.22 16.84 -29.04
N MET A 6 0.69 17.05 -27.83
CA MET A 6 -0.18 16.06 -27.21
C MET A 6 -1.41 15.97 -28.10
N ALA A 7 -1.51 14.88 -28.85
CA ALA A 7 -2.73 14.51 -29.54
C ALA A 7 -3.85 14.47 -28.50
N THR A 8 -4.75 15.44 -28.57
CA THR A 8 -6.13 15.29 -28.10
C THR A 8 -6.69 14.09 -28.83
N ALA A 9 -6.49 12.90 -28.26
CA ALA A 9 -7.18 11.70 -28.67
C ALA A 9 -8.64 11.96 -28.33
N ALA A 10 -9.41 12.31 -29.36
CA ALA A 10 -10.86 12.24 -29.31
C ALA A 10 -11.21 10.92 -28.64
N ALA A 11 -11.93 11.00 -27.51
CA ALA A 11 -12.44 9.86 -26.77
C ALA A 11 -13.53 9.16 -27.61
N GLY A 12 -13.13 8.60 -28.75
CA GLY A 12 -13.88 7.62 -29.48
C GLY A 12 -14.03 6.43 -28.55
N LYS A 13 -15.24 6.24 -28.04
CA LYS A 13 -15.64 5.03 -27.32
C LYS A 13 -15.44 3.85 -28.27
N GLN A 14 -14.23 3.29 -28.30
CA GLN A 14 -14.07 1.92 -28.78
C GLN A 14 -15.05 1.06 -27.97
N PRO A 15 -15.80 0.14 -28.59
CA PRO A 15 -16.64 -0.78 -27.86
C PRO A 15 -15.71 -1.70 -27.06
N VAL A 16 -15.32 -1.25 -25.87
CA VAL A 16 -14.65 -2.08 -24.88
C VAL A 16 -15.61 -3.23 -24.62
N GLY A 17 -15.13 -4.46 -24.79
CA GLY A 17 -15.96 -5.67 -24.86
C GLY A 17 -16.95 -5.83 -23.70
N VAL A 18 -17.83 -6.83 -23.81
CA VAL A 18 -18.90 -7.08 -22.83
C VAL A 18 -18.32 -7.16 -21.41
N VAL A 19 -18.72 -6.22 -20.56
CA VAL A 19 -18.39 -6.23 -19.13
C VAL A 19 -19.22 -7.32 -18.46
N PRO A 20 -18.60 -8.34 -17.84
CA PRO A 20 -19.33 -9.38 -17.13
C PRO A 20 -20.17 -8.80 -15.98
N SER A 21 -21.45 -9.18 -15.91
CA SER A 21 -22.38 -8.75 -14.84
C SER A 21 -22.21 -9.52 -13.52
N ASN A 22 -21.21 -10.40 -13.42
CA ASN A 22 -20.97 -11.22 -12.24
C ASN A 22 -20.60 -10.33 -11.03
N PRO A 23 -21.20 -10.54 -9.83
CA PRO A 23 -20.89 -9.77 -8.63
C PRO A 23 -19.41 -9.79 -8.24
N ARG A 24 -18.68 -10.87 -8.54
CA ARG A 24 -17.22 -10.94 -8.32
C ARG A 24 -16.47 -9.97 -9.22
N TYR A 25 -16.90 -9.81 -10.46
CA TYR A 25 -16.29 -8.91 -11.43
C TYR A 25 -16.54 -7.45 -11.06
N GLN A 26 -17.75 -7.13 -10.59
CA GLN A 26 -18.08 -5.79 -10.08
C GLN A 26 -17.17 -5.39 -8.92
N LYS A 27 -16.87 -6.33 -8.01
CA LYS A 27 -15.92 -6.08 -6.92
C LYS A 27 -14.52 -5.73 -7.44
N ILE A 28 -14.05 -6.41 -8.48
CA ILE A 28 -12.76 -6.10 -9.10
C ILE A 28 -12.77 -4.69 -9.70
N GLN A 29 -13.83 -4.32 -10.42
CA GLN A 29 -13.98 -2.97 -10.96
C GLN A 29 -14.00 -1.90 -9.87
N GLN A 30 -14.69 -2.15 -8.76
CA GLN A 30 -14.70 -1.24 -7.61
C GLN A 30 -13.29 -1.05 -7.02
N LEU A 31 -12.51 -2.13 -6.92
CA LEU A 31 -11.13 -2.07 -6.45
C LEU A 31 -10.23 -1.32 -7.44
N GLN A 32 -10.37 -1.57 -8.73
CA GLN A 32 -9.64 -0.84 -9.78
C GLN A 32 -9.93 0.66 -9.69
N ASN A 33 -11.20 1.04 -9.56
CA ASN A 33 -11.60 2.44 -9.39
C ASN A 33 -11.02 3.06 -8.11
N LEU A 34 -10.97 2.31 -7.00
CA LEU A 34 -10.40 2.77 -5.74
C LEU A 34 -8.89 2.99 -5.83
N PHE A 35 -8.15 2.01 -6.39
CA PHE A 35 -6.70 2.04 -6.46
C PHE A 35 -6.16 2.99 -7.53
N CYS A 36 -6.88 3.16 -8.64
CA CYS A 36 -6.51 4.07 -9.72
C CYS A 36 -7.05 5.50 -9.52
N ARG A 37 -7.73 5.81 -8.41
CA ARG A 37 -8.17 7.17 -8.10
C ARG A 37 -6.97 8.07 -7.81
N ASP A 38 -6.88 9.22 -8.48
CA ASP A 38 -5.88 10.25 -8.20
C ASP A 38 -6.33 11.14 -7.02
N ASP A 39 -6.25 10.59 -5.81
CA ASP A 39 -6.58 11.27 -4.56
C ASP A 39 -5.35 11.70 -3.75
N GLY A 40 -4.15 11.55 -4.31
CA GLY A 40 -2.88 11.86 -3.64
C GLY A 40 -2.52 10.91 -2.50
N MET A 41 -3.31 9.86 -2.27
CA MET A 41 -3.09 8.86 -1.22
C MET A 41 -2.14 7.76 -1.71
N LEU A 42 -1.27 7.30 -0.81
CA LEU A 42 -0.41 6.15 -1.06
C LEU A 42 -1.24 4.87 -1.19
N VAL A 43 -0.78 3.93 -2.02
CA VAL A 43 -1.51 2.66 -2.30
C VAL A 43 -1.90 1.93 -1.01
N TRP A 44 -1.00 1.89 -0.03
CA TRP A 44 -1.22 1.22 1.25
C TRP A 44 -2.18 1.94 2.20
N GLN A 45 -2.69 3.13 1.85
CA GLN A 45 -3.64 3.88 2.67
C GLN A 45 -5.06 3.89 2.07
N LYS A 46 -5.22 3.36 0.85
CA LYS A 46 -6.44 3.53 0.04
C LYS A 46 -7.64 2.74 0.56
N MET A 47 -7.46 1.67 1.34
CA MET A 47 -8.59 0.99 2.01
C MET A 47 -8.98 1.61 3.36
N GLY A 48 -8.46 2.80 3.68
CA GLY A 48 -8.92 3.59 4.83
C GLY A 48 -8.62 2.90 6.16
N SER A 49 -9.66 2.65 6.97
CA SER A 49 -9.52 2.16 8.35
C SER A 49 -8.85 0.79 8.46
N LYS A 50 -9.07 -0.09 7.50
CA LYS A 50 -8.46 -1.44 7.49
C LYS A 50 -6.93 -1.35 7.38
N ASP A 51 -6.45 -0.52 6.46
CA ASP A 51 -5.02 -0.33 6.23
C ASP A 51 -4.37 0.39 7.41
N ARG A 52 -5.03 1.42 7.96
CA ARG A 52 -4.56 2.13 9.16
C ARG A 52 -4.39 1.20 10.35
N PHE A 53 -5.36 0.33 10.59
CA PHE A 53 -5.28 -0.67 11.66
C PHE A 53 -4.10 -1.61 11.45
N GLY A 54 -3.95 -2.18 10.24
CA GLY A 54 -2.82 -3.05 9.92
C GLY A 54 -1.47 -2.37 10.12
N TYR A 55 -1.35 -1.12 9.66
CA TYR A 55 -0.13 -0.34 9.82
C TYR A 55 0.23 -0.10 11.29
N TYR A 56 -0.71 0.38 12.12
CA TYR A 56 -0.44 0.62 13.54
C TYR A 56 -0.13 -0.66 14.30
N PHE A 57 -0.84 -1.74 13.99
CA PHE A 57 -0.57 -3.04 14.57
C PHE A 57 0.85 -3.52 14.25
N THR A 58 1.28 -3.45 12.99
CA THR A 58 2.64 -3.82 12.58
C THR A 58 3.70 -2.94 13.26
N MET A 59 3.46 -1.63 13.36
CA MET A 59 4.37 -0.71 14.07
C MET A 59 4.52 -1.06 15.55
N LEU A 60 3.41 -1.40 16.24
CA LEU A 60 3.45 -1.82 17.64
C LEU A 60 4.26 -3.10 17.83
N VAL A 61 4.06 -4.10 16.96
CA VAL A 61 4.84 -5.35 17.00
C VAL A 61 6.32 -5.10 16.73
N MET A 62 6.65 -4.24 15.76
CA MET A 62 8.03 -3.86 15.46
C MET A 62 8.73 -3.19 16.64
N ILE A 63 8.10 -2.19 17.26
CA ILE A 63 8.66 -1.49 18.42
C ILE A 63 8.78 -2.47 19.60
N GLY A 64 7.75 -3.29 19.83
CA GLY A 64 7.72 -4.28 20.90
C GLY A 64 8.81 -5.36 20.75
N GLY A 65 9.16 -5.75 19.53
CA GLY A 65 10.26 -6.69 19.26
C GLY A 65 11.64 -6.04 19.25
N PHE A 66 11.73 -4.76 18.88
CA PHE A 66 13.00 -4.04 18.79
C PHE A 66 13.64 -3.79 20.17
N VAL A 67 12.85 -3.40 21.17
CA VAL A 67 13.34 -3.15 22.54
C VAL A 67 14.07 -4.36 23.15
N PRO A 68 13.48 -5.57 23.22
CA PRO A 68 14.18 -6.74 23.75
C PRO A 68 15.34 -7.17 22.85
N ALA A 69 15.25 -6.96 21.54
CA ALA A 69 16.38 -7.24 20.64
C ALA A 69 17.60 -6.39 20.99
N VAL A 70 17.41 -5.10 21.28
CA VAL A 70 18.48 -4.21 21.74
C VAL A 70 19.03 -4.63 23.10
N ASP A 71 18.18 -5.01 24.07
CA ASP A 71 18.63 -5.51 25.39
C ASP A 71 19.50 -6.77 25.24
N VAL A 72 19.07 -7.72 24.40
CA VAL A 72 19.85 -8.94 24.13
C VAL A 72 21.18 -8.61 23.47
N ILE A 73 21.19 -7.75 22.45
CA ILE A 73 22.43 -7.32 21.79
C ILE A 73 23.37 -6.64 22.78
N TYR A 74 22.86 -5.80 23.69
CA TYR A 74 23.66 -5.13 24.71
C TYR A 74 24.31 -6.13 25.69
N ARG A 75 23.53 -7.09 26.21
CA ARG A 75 24.05 -8.13 27.12
C ARG A 75 25.08 -9.04 26.46
N LEU A 76 24.92 -9.31 25.17
CA LEU A 76 25.90 -10.10 24.40
C LEU A 76 27.18 -9.29 24.10
N SER A 77 27.05 -7.98 23.88
CA SER A 77 28.19 -7.10 23.59
C SER A 77 29.03 -6.82 24.84
N PHE A 78 28.38 -6.71 26.00
CA PHE A 78 29.01 -6.43 27.29
C PHE A 78 28.61 -7.49 28.31
N PRO A 79 29.19 -8.71 28.22
CA PRO A 79 28.91 -9.76 29.18
C PRO A 79 29.33 -9.28 30.59
N PRO A 80 28.48 -9.49 31.62
CA PRO A 80 28.88 -9.16 32.98
C PRO A 80 30.10 -9.98 33.36
N SER A 81 31.13 -9.29 33.88
CA SER A 81 32.32 -9.92 34.44
C SER A 81 31.90 -10.89 35.54
N GLN A 82 32.06 -12.19 35.30
CA GLN A 82 31.92 -13.21 36.34
C GLN A 82 33.14 -13.14 37.25
N GLY A 83 33.00 -12.37 38.34
CA GLY A 83 33.93 -12.34 39.47
C GLY A 83 33.58 -13.41 40.49
#